data_AF-A0A8I6GCC5-F1
#
_entry.id   AF-A0A8I6GCC5-F1
#
_cell.length_a   1.000
_cell.length_b   1.000
_cell.length_c   1.000
_cell.angle_alpha   90.00
_cell.angle_beta   90.00
_cell.angle_gamma   90.00
#
_symmetry.space_group_name_H-M   'P 1'
#
loop_
_entity.id
_entity.type
_entity.pdbx_description
1 polymer ?
#
loop_
_entity_poly.entity_id
_entity_poly.type
_entity_poly.pdbx_seq_one_letter_code
_entity_poly.pdbx_strand_id
1 'polypeptide(L)'
;MSYINLPTMLPISPSNTRGHIQVILRPMFSGKSIELMRRARHFQIAQYKCLVIKYAKDTCYSSNFSTHDRNTMDALPACMLRDVAQEALRVAVVGIDEGQFFPDIVDFCETIANAGKTVIVAALDGTFQRKAFSSILNLVPLAKSVVKLTAMCTEPFHEAAYTKRLSLEEEGEVIGLQPSPSSPYVYT
;
A
#
# COMPACT_ATOMS: atom_id res chain seq x y z
N MET A 1 -16.61 40.71 -29.57
CA MET A 1 -15.34 40.14 -30.07
C MET A 1 -14.95 38.99 -29.15
N SER A 2 -14.62 37.87 -29.76
CA SER A 2 -14.77 36.49 -29.30
C SER A 2 -13.73 36.01 -28.30
N TYR A 3 -14.20 35.12 -27.41
CA TYR A 3 -13.48 34.32 -26.42
C TYR A 3 -12.26 33.57 -27.00
N ILE A 4 -11.11 33.70 -26.36
CA ILE A 4 -9.99 32.77 -26.52
C ILE A 4 -10.21 31.66 -25.50
N ASN A 5 -10.89 30.58 -25.92
CA ASN A 5 -10.91 29.33 -25.16
C ASN A 5 -9.54 28.65 -25.33
N LEU A 6 -8.73 28.64 -24.28
CA LEU A 6 -7.56 27.77 -24.22
C LEU A 6 -8.04 26.32 -24.11
N PRO A 7 -7.54 25.38 -24.93
CA PRO A 7 -7.94 23.98 -24.82
C PRO A 7 -7.46 23.40 -23.49
N THR A 8 -8.39 22.95 -22.66
CA THR A 8 -8.12 22.11 -21.49
C THR A 8 -7.46 20.82 -21.99
N MET A 9 -6.14 20.72 -21.85
CA MET A 9 -5.39 19.48 -22.08
C MET A 9 -5.86 18.46 -21.04
N LEU A 10 -6.79 17.57 -21.43
CA LEU A 10 -7.10 16.38 -20.65
C LEU A 10 -5.82 15.52 -20.60
N PRO A 11 -5.43 15.00 -19.42
CA PRO A 11 -4.30 14.09 -19.35
C PRO A 11 -4.62 12.90 -20.24
N ILE A 12 -3.74 12.67 -21.21
CA ILE A 12 -3.76 11.50 -22.10
C ILE A 12 -3.92 10.29 -21.18
N SER A 13 -5.06 9.58 -21.29
CA SER A 13 -5.16 8.23 -20.75
C SER A 13 -3.96 7.49 -21.33
N PRO A 14 -3.18 6.75 -20.52
CA PRO A 14 -2.03 6.06 -21.06
C PRO A 14 -2.55 4.89 -21.90
N SER A 15 -2.95 5.18 -23.14
CA SER A 15 -3.65 4.31 -24.08
C SER A 15 -2.74 3.19 -24.62
N ASN A 16 -1.58 2.99 -24.01
CA ASN A 16 -0.66 1.90 -24.32
C ASN A 16 0.03 1.27 -23.09
N THR A 17 -0.37 1.60 -21.85
CA THR A 17 0.07 0.84 -20.67
C THR A 17 -1.15 0.24 -19.99
N ARG A 18 -1.32 -1.07 -20.15
CA ARG A 18 -2.29 -1.89 -19.41
C ARG A 18 -2.11 -1.67 -17.90
N GLY A 19 -3.21 -1.79 -17.15
CA GLY A 19 -3.18 -1.76 -15.70
C GLY A 19 -2.21 -2.81 -15.15
N HIS A 20 -1.64 -2.54 -13.98
CA HIS A 20 -0.63 -3.40 -13.38
C HIS A 20 -0.63 -3.30 -11.86
N ILE A 21 -0.09 -4.34 -11.22
CA ILE A 21 0.08 -4.42 -9.77
C ILE A 21 1.55 -4.15 -9.42
N GLN A 22 1.79 -3.31 -8.42
CA GLN A 22 3.08 -3.08 -7.79
C GLN A 22 3.00 -3.50 -6.33
N VAL A 23 3.95 -4.31 -5.86
CA VAL A 23 4.00 -4.75 -4.46
C VAL A 23 5.25 -4.18 -3.78
N ILE A 24 5.02 -3.55 -2.63
CA ILE A 24 6.04 -3.01 -1.74
C ILE A 24 6.00 -3.86 -0.46
N LEU A 25 6.97 -4.75 -0.32
CA LEU A 25 7.14 -5.59 0.85
C LEU A 25 8.11 -4.91 1.80
N ARG A 26 7.77 -4.77 3.08
CA ARG A 26 8.78 -4.35 4.07
C ARG A 26 8.47 -4.92 5.47
N PRO A 27 9.46 -5.05 6.36
CA PRO A 27 9.20 -5.22 7.79
C PRO A 27 8.55 -3.96 8.40
N MET A 28 8.03 -4.04 9.62
CA MET A 28 7.48 -2.86 10.32
C MET A 28 8.57 -1.77 10.51
N PHE A 29 8.16 -0.49 10.63
CA PHE A 29 9.02 0.74 10.75
C PHE A 29 9.95 1.08 9.60
N SER A 30 9.75 0.44 8.48
CA SER A 30 10.60 0.65 7.32
C SER A 30 10.08 1.82 6.45
N GLY A 31 8.87 2.34 6.67
CA GLY A 31 8.29 3.42 5.87
C GLY A 31 7.47 2.91 4.68
N LYS A 32 6.73 1.82 4.85
CA LYS A 32 5.80 1.23 3.86
C LYS A 32 4.84 2.27 3.29
N SER A 33 4.10 2.92 4.18
CA SER A 33 3.13 3.95 3.83
C SER A 33 3.79 5.16 3.17
N ILE A 34 5.03 5.51 3.54
CA ILE A 34 5.77 6.61 2.91
C ILE A 34 6.06 6.28 1.44
N GLU A 35 6.57 5.07 1.15
CA GLU A 35 6.85 4.66 -0.22
C GLU A 35 5.56 4.52 -1.05
N LEU A 36 4.49 3.96 -0.46
CA LEU A 36 3.16 3.90 -1.09
C LEU A 36 2.69 5.29 -1.50
N MET A 37 2.67 6.23 -0.55
CA MET A 37 2.22 7.60 -0.76
C MET A 37 3.13 8.33 -1.75
N ARG A 38 4.44 8.11 -1.71
CA ARG A 38 5.40 8.68 -2.67
C ARG A 38 5.07 8.24 -4.10
N ARG A 39 4.80 6.95 -4.31
CA ARG A 39 4.43 6.43 -5.64
C ARG A 39 3.07 6.96 -6.09
N ALA A 40 2.05 6.94 -5.23
CA ALA A 40 0.73 7.46 -5.57
C ALA A 40 0.76 8.98 -5.86
N ARG A 41 1.56 9.75 -5.11
CA ARG A 41 1.73 11.20 -5.33
C ARG A 41 2.37 11.52 -6.68
N HIS A 42 3.27 10.67 -7.19
CA HIS A 42 3.83 10.84 -8.53
C HIS A 42 2.74 10.85 -9.62
N PHE A 43 1.72 9.99 -9.49
CA PHE A 43 0.57 10.00 -10.39
C PHE A 43 -0.37 11.19 -10.15
N GLN A 44 -0.58 11.58 -8.89
CA GLN A 44 -1.39 12.73 -8.55
C GLN A 44 -0.83 14.04 -9.14
N ILE A 45 0.50 14.24 -9.11
CA ILE A 45 1.17 15.40 -9.73
C ILE A 45 0.88 15.42 -11.24
N ALA A 46 0.85 14.26 -11.89
CA ALA A 46 0.45 14.09 -13.29
C ALA A 46 -1.08 14.14 -13.52
N GLN A 47 -1.85 14.67 -12.56
CA GLN A 47 -3.31 14.89 -12.63
C GLN A 47 -4.15 13.60 -12.72
N TYR A 48 -3.60 12.45 -12.36
CA TYR A 48 -4.39 11.23 -12.22
C TYR A 48 -5.14 11.21 -10.89
N LYS A 49 -6.43 10.81 -10.93
CA LYS A 49 -7.20 10.55 -9.71
C LYS A 49 -6.62 9.33 -8.99
N CYS A 50 -6.37 9.47 -7.69
CA CYS A 50 -5.77 8.44 -6.85
C CYS A 50 -6.64 8.19 -5.62
N LEU A 51 -6.81 6.93 -5.25
CA LEU A 51 -7.46 6.49 -4.01
C LEU A 51 -6.45 5.71 -3.16
N VAL A 52 -6.39 5.95 -1.86
CA VAL A 52 -5.61 5.17 -0.90
C VAL A 52 -6.58 4.45 0.04
N ILE A 53 -6.45 3.14 0.14
CA ILE A 53 -7.26 2.32 1.04
C ILE A 53 -6.40 1.94 2.23
N LYS A 54 -6.90 2.19 3.44
CA LYS A 54 -6.24 1.83 4.70
C LYS A 54 -7.05 0.79 5.45
N TYR A 55 -6.38 -0.12 6.15
CA TYR A 55 -7.07 -1.09 7.00
C TYR A 55 -7.74 -0.40 8.18
N ALA A 56 -9.06 -0.51 8.29
CA ALA A 56 -9.86 0.29 9.22
C ALA A 56 -9.54 0.03 10.70
N LYS A 57 -9.04 -1.16 11.05
CA LYS A 57 -8.68 -1.49 12.44
C LYS A 57 -7.29 -1.02 12.83
N ASP A 58 -6.45 -0.60 11.86
CA ASP A 58 -5.14 -0.03 12.18
C ASP A 58 -5.30 1.41 12.69
N THR A 59 -5.39 1.54 14.01
CA THR A 59 -5.60 2.81 14.71
C THR A 59 -4.29 3.39 15.28
N CYS A 60 -3.13 2.78 14.98
CA CYS A 60 -1.84 3.16 15.58
C CYS A 60 -1.37 4.58 15.24
N TYR A 61 -1.85 5.16 14.14
CA TYR A 61 -1.44 6.49 13.69
C TYR A 61 -2.67 7.33 13.36
N SER A 62 -3.22 7.98 14.39
CA SER A 62 -4.11 9.14 14.38
C SER A 62 -5.21 9.19 13.30
N SER A 63 -6.44 9.32 13.76
CA SER A 63 -7.71 9.61 13.07
C SER A 63 -7.73 10.84 12.13
N ASN A 64 -6.60 11.45 11.78
CA ASN A 64 -6.53 12.57 10.83
C ASN A 64 -6.56 12.05 9.39
N PHE A 65 -7.66 11.41 9.02
CA PHE A 65 -8.07 11.31 7.62
C PHE A 65 -8.57 12.70 7.20
N SER A 66 -7.68 13.53 6.68
CA SER A 66 -8.07 14.75 5.99
C SER A 66 -8.71 14.36 4.65
N THR A 67 -9.99 14.02 4.68
CA THR A 67 -10.79 13.66 3.50
C THR A 67 -10.99 14.82 2.53
N HIS A 68 -10.44 16.02 2.79
CA HIS A 68 -10.71 17.21 1.98
C HIS A 68 -9.59 18.25 1.85
N ASP A 69 -8.34 17.95 2.21
CA ASP A 69 -7.25 18.87 1.86
C ASP A 69 -6.92 18.75 0.37
N ARG A 70 -6.91 19.87 -0.37
CA ARG A 70 -6.60 19.93 -1.81
C ARG A 70 -5.24 19.31 -2.19
N ASN A 71 -4.40 19.01 -1.19
CA ASN A 71 -3.09 18.40 -1.32
C ASN A 71 -3.01 16.94 -0.84
N THR A 72 -4.08 16.37 -0.28
CA THR A 72 -4.10 14.99 0.21
C THR A 72 -4.88 14.10 -0.74
N MET A 73 -4.35 12.91 -1.03
CA MET A 73 -5.04 11.91 -1.85
C MET A 73 -6.28 11.39 -1.10
N ASP A 74 -7.35 11.09 -1.83
CA ASP A 74 -8.56 10.49 -1.25
C ASP A 74 -8.17 9.22 -0.50
N ALA A 75 -8.60 9.12 0.76
CA ALA A 75 -8.27 7.99 1.62
C ALA A 75 -9.54 7.38 2.22
N LEU A 76 -9.72 6.07 2.05
CA LEU A 76 -10.87 5.33 2.57
C LEU A 76 -10.42 4.22 3.53
N PRO A 77 -11.00 4.16 4.74
CA PRO A 77 -10.84 3.00 5.61
C PRO A 77 -11.69 1.84 5.11
N ALA A 78 -11.16 0.62 5.11
CA ALA A 78 -11.90 -0.59 4.77
C ALA A 78 -11.44 -1.79 5.61
N CYS A 79 -12.34 -2.76 5.82
CA CYS A 79 -12.00 -4.09 6.35
C CYS A 79 -11.91 -5.14 5.23
N MET A 80 -12.74 -4.99 4.19
CA MET A 80 -12.72 -5.79 2.97
C MET A 80 -12.60 -4.85 1.77
N LEU A 81 -11.78 -5.18 0.78
CA LEU A 81 -11.56 -4.31 -0.37
C LEU A 81 -12.76 -4.25 -1.31
N ARG A 82 -13.58 -5.31 -1.35
CA ARG A 82 -14.85 -5.30 -2.08
C ARG A 82 -15.80 -4.17 -1.67
N ASP A 83 -15.71 -3.70 -0.43
CA ASP A 83 -16.58 -2.64 0.10
C ASP A 83 -16.27 -1.27 -0.54
N VAL A 84 -15.07 -1.10 -1.10
CA VAL A 84 -14.59 0.13 -1.76
C VAL A 84 -14.27 -0.08 -3.25
N ALA A 85 -14.77 -1.17 -3.84
CA ALA A 85 -14.49 -1.53 -5.23
C ALA A 85 -15.07 -0.52 -6.24
N GLN A 86 -16.22 0.07 -5.94
CA GLN A 86 -16.85 1.05 -6.83
C GLN A 86 -16.06 2.36 -6.88
N GLU A 87 -15.51 2.79 -5.75
CA GLU A 87 -14.64 3.95 -5.60
C GLU A 87 -13.30 3.70 -6.32
N ALA A 88 -12.72 2.50 -6.14
CA ALA A 88 -11.52 2.07 -6.85
C ALA A 88 -11.71 2.05 -8.39
N LEU A 89 -12.89 1.67 -8.87
CA LEU A 89 -13.23 1.70 -10.29
C LEU A 89 -13.39 3.12 -10.86
N ARG A 90 -13.46 4.18 -10.05
CA ARG A 90 -13.58 5.58 -10.50
C ARG A 90 -12.26 6.34 -10.59
N VAL A 91 -11.17 5.80 -10.04
CA VAL A 91 -9.84 6.43 -10.02
C VAL A 91 -8.86 5.74 -10.97
N ALA A 92 -7.74 6.37 -11.34
CA ALA A 92 -6.74 5.73 -12.20
C ALA A 92 -5.74 4.88 -11.40
N VAL A 93 -5.50 5.26 -10.14
CA VAL A 93 -4.50 4.64 -9.26
C VAL A 93 -5.13 4.29 -7.91
N VAL A 94 -4.89 3.08 -7.44
CA VAL A 94 -5.35 2.58 -6.14
C VAL A 94 -4.14 2.17 -5.32
N GLY A 95 -3.91 2.85 -4.21
CA GLY A 95 -2.95 2.46 -3.18
C GLY A 95 -3.63 1.66 -2.09
N ILE A 96 -3.02 0.60 -1.59
CA ILE A 96 -3.53 -0.23 -0.49
C ILE A 96 -2.42 -0.30 0.56
N ASP A 97 -2.70 0.22 1.75
CA ASP A 97 -1.80 0.16 2.90
C ASP A 97 -2.16 -1.01 3.81
N GLU A 98 -1.13 -1.59 4.44
CA GLU A 98 -1.24 -2.79 5.27
C GLU A 98 -2.03 -3.94 4.59
N GLY A 99 -1.68 -4.19 3.32
CA GLY A 99 -2.35 -5.15 2.44
C GLY A 99 -2.56 -6.55 3.05
N GLN A 100 -1.70 -6.97 3.98
CA GLN A 100 -1.76 -8.30 4.59
C GLN A 100 -3.02 -8.55 5.42
N PHE A 101 -3.72 -7.48 5.84
CA PHE A 101 -4.96 -7.59 6.60
C PHE A 101 -6.21 -7.77 5.73
N PHE A 102 -6.08 -7.66 4.40
CA PHE A 102 -7.21 -7.84 3.48
C PHE A 102 -7.21 -9.26 2.91
N PRO A 103 -8.18 -10.12 3.27
CA PRO A 103 -8.22 -11.48 2.77
C PRO A 103 -8.60 -11.57 1.29
N ASP A 104 -9.27 -10.55 0.74
CA ASP A 104 -9.68 -10.43 -0.66
C ASP A 104 -8.68 -9.66 -1.54
N ILE A 105 -7.45 -9.44 -1.06
CA ILE A 105 -6.42 -8.64 -1.73
C ILE A 105 -6.08 -9.14 -3.14
N VAL A 106 -5.98 -10.46 -3.34
CA VAL A 106 -5.57 -11.04 -4.63
C VAL A 106 -6.62 -10.76 -5.70
N ASP A 107 -7.85 -11.21 -5.46
CA ASP A 107 -8.98 -11.05 -6.38
C ASP A 107 -9.27 -9.57 -6.68
N PHE A 108 -9.18 -8.72 -5.65
CA PHE A 108 -9.36 -7.28 -5.82
C PHE A 108 -8.27 -6.68 -6.71
N CYS A 109 -6.99 -6.94 -6.42
CA CYS A 109 -5.89 -6.36 -7.18
C CYS A 109 -5.92 -6.80 -8.64
N GLU A 110 -6.20 -8.08 -8.90
CA GLU A 110 -6.29 -8.62 -10.26
C GLU A 110 -7.47 -7.99 -11.02
N THR A 111 -8.65 -7.92 -10.40
CA THR A 111 -9.85 -7.31 -11.01
C THR A 111 -9.60 -5.84 -11.37
N ILE A 112 -9.05 -5.07 -10.44
CA ILE A 112 -8.80 -3.64 -10.62
C ILE A 112 -7.69 -3.39 -11.65
N ALA A 113 -6.63 -4.19 -11.66
CA ALA A 113 -5.57 -4.09 -12.66
C ALA A 113 -6.07 -4.47 -14.07
N ASN A 114 -6.88 -5.54 -14.19
CA ASN A 114 -7.50 -5.95 -15.45
C ASN A 114 -8.49 -4.91 -15.98
N ALA A 115 -9.10 -4.10 -15.10
CA ALA A 115 -9.89 -2.92 -15.47
C ALA A 115 -9.03 -1.71 -15.92
N GLY A 116 -7.72 -1.89 -16.11
CA GLY A 116 -6.81 -0.88 -16.64
C GLY A 116 -6.23 0.07 -15.59
N LYS A 117 -6.36 -0.24 -14.28
CA LYS A 117 -5.88 0.62 -13.20
C LYS A 117 -4.47 0.24 -12.74
N THR A 118 -3.76 1.21 -12.16
CA THR A 118 -2.52 0.91 -11.43
C THR A 118 -2.85 0.62 -9.97
N VAL A 119 -2.47 -0.57 -9.49
CA VAL A 119 -2.62 -0.97 -8.08
C VAL A 119 -1.25 -0.97 -7.41
N ILE A 120 -1.13 -0.32 -6.26
CA ILE A 120 0.10 -0.27 -5.47
C ILE A 120 -0.21 -0.82 -4.07
N VAL A 121 0.37 -1.95 -3.72
CA VAL A 121 0.12 -2.63 -2.44
C VAL A 121 1.35 -2.47 -1.56
N ALA A 122 1.18 -1.92 -0.37
CA ALA A 122 2.19 -1.93 0.67
C ALA A 122 1.78 -2.94 1.75
N ALA A 123 2.66 -3.91 2.03
CA ALA A 123 2.33 -4.99 2.94
C ALA A 123 3.57 -5.55 3.66
N LEU A 124 3.32 -6.25 4.76
CA LEU A 124 4.29 -7.17 5.37
C LEU A 124 4.36 -8.46 4.53
N ASP A 125 5.55 -9.02 4.36
CA ASP A 125 5.76 -10.31 3.71
C ASP A 125 5.69 -11.50 4.68
N GLY A 126 5.95 -11.25 5.96
CA GLY A 126 5.83 -12.27 7.00
C GLY A 126 5.36 -11.74 8.35
N THR A 127 4.84 -12.65 9.16
CA THR A 127 4.42 -12.43 10.54
C THR A 127 5.62 -12.26 11.47
N PHE A 128 5.35 -11.94 12.73
CA PHE A 128 6.35 -11.93 13.81
C PHE A 128 6.96 -13.33 14.13
N GLN A 129 6.47 -14.40 13.49
CA GLN A 129 7.06 -15.74 13.55
C GLN A 129 7.83 -16.09 12.27
N ARG A 130 8.06 -15.11 11.38
CA ARG A 130 8.60 -15.30 10.02
C ARG A 130 7.79 -16.27 9.16
N LYS A 131 6.49 -16.45 9.47
CA LYS A 131 5.57 -17.19 8.60
C LYS A 131 5.08 -16.26 7.51
N ALA A 132 4.95 -16.77 6.29
CA ALA A 132 4.49 -15.99 5.15
C ALA A 132 3.05 -15.46 5.37
N PHE A 133 2.80 -14.22 4.94
CA PHE A 133 1.44 -13.78 4.64
C PHE A 133 1.06 -14.30 3.24
N SER A 134 0.38 -15.45 3.21
CA SER A 134 0.08 -16.18 1.96
C SER A 134 -0.67 -15.33 0.93
N SER A 135 -1.66 -14.54 1.36
CA SER A 135 -2.42 -13.64 0.49
C SER A 135 -1.52 -12.61 -0.22
N ILE A 136 -0.52 -12.10 0.48
CA ILE A 136 0.45 -11.14 -0.08
C ILE A 136 1.42 -11.82 -1.03
N LEU A 137 1.93 -13.01 -0.68
CA LEU A 137 2.86 -13.73 -1.55
C LEU A 137 2.17 -14.21 -2.83
N ASN A 138 0.86 -14.47 -2.79
CA ASN A 138 0.06 -14.79 -3.98
C ASN A 138 -0.07 -13.62 -4.97
N LEU A 139 0.21 -12.37 -4.56
CA LEU A 139 0.30 -11.24 -5.50
C LEU A 139 1.60 -11.24 -6.30
N VAL A 140 2.67 -11.88 -5.82
CA VAL A 140 4.00 -11.81 -6.44
C VAL A 140 3.99 -12.28 -7.91
N PRO A 141 3.35 -13.41 -8.28
CA PRO A 141 3.25 -13.84 -9.67
C PRO A 141 2.40 -12.91 -10.56
N LEU A 142 1.48 -12.15 -9.97
CA LEU A 142 0.58 -11.23 -10.67
C LEU A 142 1.18 -9.81 -10.79
N ALA A 143 2.22 -9.52 -10.02
CA ALA A 143 2.80 -8.19 -9.92
C ALA A 143 3.79 -7.90 -11.05
N LYS A 144 3.65 -6.73 -11.65
CA LYS A 144 4.64 -6.19 -12.60
C LYS A 144 5.95 -5.83 -11.92
N SER A 145 5.89 -5.43 -10.66
CA SER A 145 7.08 -5.11 -9.86
C SER A 145 6.86 -5.51 -8.42
N VAL A 146 7.87 -6.15 -7.84
CA VAL A 146 7.92 -6.44 -6.40
C VAL A 146 9.22 -5.86 -5.87
N VAL A 147 9.12 -5.02 -4.84
CA VAL A 147 10.29 -4.48 -4.14
C VAL A 147 10.18 -4.86 -2.68
N LYS A 148 11.20 -5.55 -2.16
CA LYS A 148 11.34 -5.78 -0.73
C LYS A 148 12.34 -4.78 -0.18
N LEU A 149 11.88 -3.85 0.64
CA LEU A 149 12.73 -2.82 1.22
C LEU A 149 13.17 -3.25 2.63
N THR A 150 14.37 -2.85 3.02
CA THR A 150 14.97 -3.16 4.31
C THR A 150 14.68 -2.06 5.33
N ALA A 151 14.63 -2.37 6.61
CA ALA A 151 14.68 -1.38 7.69
C ALA A 151 16.13 -1.26 8.21
N MET A 152 16.41 -0.25 9.04
CA MET A 152 17.64 -0.27 9.86
C MET A 152 17.34 -0.97 11.18
N CYS A 153 18.19 -1.93 11.58
CA CYS A 153 18.10 -2.57 12.88
C CYS A 153 18.46 -1.57 13.99
N THR A 154 17.78 -1.66 15.14
CA THR A 154 18.06 -0.83 16.31
C THR A 154 19.36 -1.22 17.03
N GLU A 155 19.96 -2.37 16.70
CA GLU A 155 21.24 -2.86 17.26
C GLU A 155 22.20 -3.24 16.10
N PRO A 156 23.52 -3.03 16.25
CA PRO A 156 24.33 -2.13 15.43
C PRO A 156 24.25 -2.37 13.90
N PHE A 157 23.86 -1.32 13.16
CA PHE A 157 24.03 -1.04 11.72
C PHE A 157 23.82 -2.17 10.68
N HIS A 158 23.03 -3.18 10.99
CA HIS A 158 22.65 -4.19 10.00
C HIS A 158 21.26 -3.91 9.40
N GLU A 159 21.11 -4.25 8.12
CA GLU A 159 19.80 -4.22 7.47
C GLU A 159 18.84 -5.20 8.17
N ALA A 160 17.69 -4.68 8.60
CA ALA A 160 16.61 -5.45 9.19
C ALA A 160 15.66 -5.91 8.08
N ALA A 161 15.54 -7.23 7.94
CA ALA A 161 14.61 -7.87 7.01
C ALA A 161 13.34 -8.38 7.70
N TYR A 162 13.26 -8.31 9.03
CA TYR A 162 12.19 -8.93 9.82
C TYR A 162 11.65 -8.00 10.90
N THR A 163 10.47 -8.35 11.41
CA THR A 163 9.81 -7.68 12.54
C THR A 163 9.82 -8.61 13.76
N LYS A 164 10.51 -8.24 14.84
CA LYS A 164 10.48 -8.96 16.12
C LYS A 164 9.38 -8.37 16.98
N ARG A 165 8.48 -9.21 17.50
CA ARG A 165 7.49 -8.79 18.50
C ARG A 165 8.16 -8.84 19.87
N LEU A 166 8.02 -7.77 20.65
CA LEU A 166 8.58 -7.69 22.01
C LEU A 166 7.61 -8.18 23.10
N SER A 167 6.33 -8.38 22.76
CA SER A 167 5.30 -8.89 23.67
C SER A 167 5.16 -10.42 23.64
N LEU A 168 4.49 -10.96 24.66
CA LEU A 168 4.23 -12.40 24.83
C LEU A 168 2.99 -12.92 24.07
N GLU A 169 2.32 -12.07 23.29
CA GLU A 169 1.07 -12.44 22.62
C GLU A 169 1.32 -13.29 21.37
N GLU A 170 0.56 -14.37 21.20
CA GLU A 170 0.69 -15.32 20.09
C GLU A 170 -0.22 -15.00 18.89
N GLU A 171 -1.17 -14.08 19.03
CA GLU A 171 -2.17 -13.78 17.99
C GLU A 171 -1.53 -13.15 16.73
N GLY A 172 -2.00 -13.55 15.55
CA GLY A 172 -1.43 -13.11 14.27
C GLY A 172 -1.69 -11.63 13.96
N GLU A 173 -2.86 -11.12 14.33
CA GLU A 173 -3.26 -9.72 14.19
C GLU A 173 -3.12 -9.03 15.55
N VAL A 174 -2.01 -8.33 15.78
CA VAL A 174 -1.88 -7.45 16.95
C VAL A 174 -1.42 -6.09 16.48
N ILE A 175 -2.30 -5.11 16.70
CA ILE A 175 -2.13 -3.72 16.27
C ILE A 175 -1.63 -2.91 17.47
N GLY A 176 -0.50 -2.22 17.33
CA GLY A 176 -0.03 -1.24 18.31
C GLY A 176 1.02 -1.69 19.34
N LEU A 177 1.45 -2.95 19.35
CA LEU A 177 2.54 -3.40 20.22
C LEU A 177 3.90 -3.13 19.59
N GLN A 178 4.83 -2.52 20.34
CA GLN A 178 6.20 -2.14 19.95
C GLN A 178 6.95 -3.27 19.21
N PRO A 179 6.86 -3.33 17.88
CA PRO A 179 7.65 -4.22 17.05
C PRO A 179 9.04 -3.61 16.84
N SER A 180 10.10 -4.41 16.78
CA SER A 180 11.45 -3.92 16.45
C SER A 180 11.95 -4.51 15.13
N PRO A 181 12.44 -3.67 14.20
CA PRO A 181 13.11 -4.16 13.01
C PRO A 181 14.38 -4.91 13.40
N SER A 182 14.50 -6.13 12.92
CA SER A 182 15.57 -7.04 13.32
C SER A 182 16.26 -7.66 12.10
N SER A 183 17.59 -7.65 12.16
CA SER A 183 18.46 -8.39 11.25
C SER A 183 18.28 -9.91 11.44
N PRO A 184 18.56 -10.75 10.42
CA PRO A 184 18.59 -12.20 10.58
C PRO A 184 19.30 -12.68 11.85
N TYR A 185 20.40 -12.01 12.23
CA TYR A 185 21.25 -12.36 13.37
C TYR A 185 20.69 -11.98 14.75
N VAL A 186 19.75 -11.03 14.83
CA VAL A 186 19.22 -10.47 16.11
C VAL A 186 17.83 -11.04 16.44
N TYR A 187 17.20 -11.70 15.47
CA TYR A 187 15.82 -12.14 15.60
C TYR A 187 15.62 -13.32 16.54
N THR A 188 16.65 -14.16 16.69
CA THR A 188 16.64 -15.29 17.63
C THR A 188 16.43 -14.79 19.05
#